data_AF-A0ABD7SGW6-F1
#
_entry.id   AF-A0ABD7SGW6-F1
#
_cell.length_a   1.000
_cell.length_b   1.000
_cell.length_c   1.000
_cell.angle_alpha   90.00
_cell.angle_beta   90.00
_cell.angle_gamma   90.00
#
_symmetry.space_group_name_H-M   'P 1'
#
loop_
_entity.id
_entity.type
_entity.pdbx_description
1 polymer ?
#
loop_
_entity_poly.entity_id
_entity_poly.type
_entity_poly.pdbx_seq_one_letter_code
_entity_poly.pdbx_strand_id
1 'polypeptide(L)'
;MQYSNGHEAKSGDLIQIDTLSRGKVIACMDTADYLPEQETWAYLGEGIMVDTDFCGLVHYTQESAVAEELIRLQRGTSTLQGN
;
A
#
# COMPACT_ATOMS: atom_id res chain seq x y z
N MET A 1 6.81 -1.67 6.63
CA MET A 1 6.96 -0.91 5.37
C MET A 1 6.84 0.58 5.67
N GLN A 2 7.77 1.40 5.21
CA GLN A 2 7.72 2.86 5.36
C GLN A 2 7.84 3.55 4.00
N TYR A 3 7.02 4.57 3.79
CA TYR A 3 7.10 5.48 2.65
C TYR A 3 8.28 6.45 2.78
N SER A 4 8.72 7.03 1.67
CA SER A 4 9.85 7.98 1.64
C SER A 4 9.62 9.25 2.47
N ASN A 5 8.36 9.58 2.77
CA ASN A 5 8.00 10.68 3.66
C ASN A 5 7.84 10.27 5.14
N GLY A 6 8.40 9.12 5.53
CA GLY A 6 8.50 8.65 6.92
C GLY A 6 7.21 8.09 7.52
N HIS A 7 6.14 8.00 6.73
CA HIS A 7 4.89 7.40 7.18
C HIS A 7 4.93 5.88 7.01
N GLU A 8 4.47 5.15 8.02
CA GLU A 8 4.19 3.72 7.90
C GLU A 8 3.01 3.49 6.94
N ALA A 9 3.14 2.44 6.12
CA ALA A 9 2.12 2.02 5.18
C ALA A 9 0.95 1.30 5.86
N LYS A 10 -0.27 1.64 5.45
CA LYS A 10 -1.50 0.98 5.90
C LYS A 10 -2.43 0.67 4.73
N SER A 11 -3.25 -0.36 4.90
CA SER A 11 -4.30 -0.67 3.94
C SER A 11 -5.26 0.54 3.80
N GLY A 12 -5.66 0.82 2.56
CA GLY A 12 -6.48 1.97 2.20
C GLY A 12 -5.73 3.28 1.93
N ASP A 13 -4.43 3.36 2.21
CA ASP A 13 -3.64 4.55 1.89
C ASP A 13 -3.66 4.88 0.39
N LEU A 14 -3.78 6.16 0.07
CA LEU A 14 -3.53 6.66 -1.28
C LEU A 14 -2.09 7.15 -1.35
N ILE A 15 -1.35 6.63 -2.31
CA ILE A 15 0.08 6.90 -2.51
C ILE A 15 0.33 7.47 -3.91
N GLN A 16 1.45 8.16 -4.03
CA GLN A 16 2.05 8.56 -5.30
C GLN A 16 3.32 7.73 -5.53
N ILE A 17 3.58 7.39 -6.79
CA ILE A 17 4.67 6.55 -7.27
C ILE A 17 5.41 7.34 -8.36
N ASP A 18 6.73 7.52 -8.20
CA ASP A 18 7.62 8.25 -9.11
C ASP A 18 7.01 9.55 -9.68
N THR A 19 6.31 10.30 -8.84
CA THR A 19 5.62 11.57 -9.16
C THR A 19 4.47 11.54 -10.17
N LEU A 20 4.34 10.49 -10.97
CA LEU A 20 3.44 10.43 -12.12
C LEU A 20 2.18 9.62 -11.84
N SER A 21 2.33 8.53 -11.09
CA SER A 21 1.27 7.54 -10.92
C SER A 21 0.72 7.56 -9.50
N ARG A 22 -0.49 7.04 -9.33
CA ARG A 22 -1.11 6.85 -8.02
C ARG A 22 -1.52 5.42 -7.83
N GLY A 23 -1.63 5.04 -6.57
CA GLY A 23 -2.15 3.74 -6.22
C GLY A 23 -2.78 3.74 -4.85
N LYS A 24 -3.67 2.78 -4.62
CA LYS A 24 -4.25 2.51 -3.31
C LYS A 24 -3.59 1.27 -2.73
N VAL A 25 -3.08 1.35 -1.52
CA VAL A 25 -2.60 0.16 -0.81
C VAL A 25 -3.81 -0.71 -0.47
N ILE A 26 -3.80 -1.96 -0.93
CA ILE A 26 -4.86 -2.93 -0.67
C ILE A 26 -4.46 -3.96 0.39
N ALA A 27 -3.15 -4.18 0.58
CA ALA A 27 -2.59 -5.05 1.60
C ALA A 27 -1.22 -4.55 2.06
N CYS A 28 -0.92 -4.73 3.34
CA CYS A 28 0.39 -4.55 3.96
C CYS A 28 0.75 -5.83 4.70
N MET A 29 1.68 -6.61 4.15
CA MET A 29 2.06 -7.91 4.69
C MET A 29 2.93 -7.76 5.94
N ASP A 30 3.75 -6.70 6.03
CA ASP A 30 4.62 -6.44 7.19
C ASP A 30 3.85 -6.27 8.51
N THR A 31 2.63 -5.71 8.44
CA THR A 31 1.78 -5.44 9.61
C THR A 31 0.54 -6.31 9.67
N ALA A 32 0.36 -7.23 8.72
CA ALA A 32 -0.85 -8.01 8.52
C ALA A 32 -2.14 -7.13 8.44
N ASP A 33 -2.04 -5.98 7.77
CA ASP A 33 -3.14 -5.03 7.57
C ASP A 33 -3.67 -5.14 6.13
N TYR A 34 -4.90 -5.61 5.97
CA TYR A 34 -5.51 -5.93 4.68
C TYR A 34 -6.85 -5.21 4.53
N LEU A 35 -7.17 -4.76 3.31
CA LEU A 35 -8.57 -4.48 2.98
C LEU A 35 -9.36 -5.79 2.95
N PRO A 36 -10.70 -5.74 3.12
CA PRO A 36 -11.54 -6.94 3.05
C PRO A 36 -11.26 -7.76 1.79
N GLU A 37 -11.12 -9.07 1.94
CA GLU A 37 -10.87 -10.05 0.88
C GLU A 37 -9.48 -9.95 0.22
N GLN A 38 -8.56 -9.16 0.77
CA GLN A 38 -7.19 -9.00 0.27
C GLN A 38 -6.15 -9.77 1.09
N GLU A 39 -6.58 -10.62 2.02
CA GLU A 39 -5.71 -11.49 2.81
C GLU A 39 -4.98 -12.54 1.96
N THR A 40 -5.47 -12.80 0.74
CA THR A 40 -4.84 -13.73 -0.20
C THR A 40 -3.40 -13.35 -0.56
N TRP A 41 -2.97 -12.10 -0.33
CA TRP A 41 -1.61 -11.64 -0.60
C TRP A 41 -0.63 -11.94 0.53
N ALA A 42 -1.10 -12.46 1.68
CA ALA A 42 -0.27 -12.76 2.84
C ALA A 42 0.91 -13.71 2.54
N TYR A 43 0.80 -14.58 1.54
CA TYR A 43 1.88 -15.51 1.16
C TYR A 43 3.16 -14.80 0.67
N LEU A 44 3.08 -13.53 0.27
CA LEU A 44 4.23 -12.73 -0.16
C LEU A 44 5.15 -12.35 1.02
N GLY A 45 4.63 -12.40 2.26
CA GLY A 45 5.41 -12.28 3.49
C GLY A 45 5.85 -10.87 3.88
N GLU A 46 6.12 -9.98 2.93
CA GLU A 46 6.60 -8.61 3.21
C GLU A 46 6.08 -7.57 2.21
N GLY A 47 6.19 -6.30 2.58
CA GLY A 47 5.86 -5.14 1.74
C GLY A 47 4.36 -4.86 1.64
N ILE A 48 3.97 -4.21 0.53
CA ILE A 48 2.59 -3.81 0.25
C ILE A 48 2.14 -4.24 -1.13
N MET A 49 0.86 -4.58 -1.25
CA MET A 49 0.18 -4.72 -2.53
C MET A 49 -0.58 -3.42 -2.83
N VAL A 50 -0.40 -2.89 -4.03
CA VAL A 50 -0.97 -1.62 -4.46
C VAL A 50 -1.79 -1.83 -5.72
N ASP A 51 -3.04 -1.37 -5.70
CA ASP A 51 -3.87 -1.22 -6.90
C ASP A 51 -3.55 0.12 -7.55
N THR A 52 -2.85 0.07 -8.69
CA THR A 52 -2.31 1.22 -9.39
C THR A 52 -3.20 1.66 -10.54
N ASP A 53 -3.14 2.94 -10.87
CA ASP A 53 -3.90 3.53 -11.98
C ASP A 53 -3.31 3.24 -13.39
N PHE A 54 -2.15 2.57 -13.48
CA PHE A 54 -1.44 2.37 -14.75
C PHE A 54 -1.34 0.91 -15.20
N CYS A 55 -1.17 -0.07 -14.28
CA CYS A 55 -1.04 -1.48 -14.66
C CYS A 55 -1.80 -2.47 -13.76
N GLY A 56 -2.62 -1.97 -12.83
CA GLY A 56 -3.34 -2.81 -11.86
C GLY A 56 -2.48 -3.12 -10.64
N LEU A 57 -2.43 -4.39 -10.22
CA LEU A 57 -1.79 -4.77 -8.97
C LEU A 57 -0.27 -4.84 -9.08
N VAL A 58 0.43 -4.13 -8.19
CA VAL A 58 1.88 -4.14 -8.07
C VAL A 58 2.29 -4.39 -6.63
N HIS A 59 3.23 -5.32 -6.44
CA HIS A 59 3.85 -5.59 -5.15
C HIS A 59 5.10 -4.72 -4.98
N TYR A 60 5.17 -4.00 -3.87
CA TYR A 60 6.33 -3.21 -3.49
C TYR A 60 6.92 -3.71 -2.17
N THR A 61 8.18 -4.12 -2.23
CA THR A 61 9.06 -4.30 -1.07
C THR A 61 9.62 -2.96 -0.60
N GLN A 62 10.27 -2.92 0.57
CA GLN A 62 10.92 -1.71 1.08
C GLN A 62 11.95 -1.12 0.11
N GLU A 63 12.73 -1.97 -0.57
CA GLU A 63 13.74 -1.53 -1.53
C GLU A 63 13.10 -0.88 -2.77
N SER A 64 12.12 -1.56 -3.39
CA SER A 64 11.44 -1.04 -4.57
C SER A 64 10.64 0.24 -4.28
N ALA A 65 10.05 0.37 -3.09
CA ALA A 65 9.34 1.59 -2.74
C ALA A 65 10.25 2.81 -2.53
N VAL A 66 11.48 2.60 -2.06
CA VAL A 66 12.49 3.67 -1.97
C VAL A 66 12.95 4.06 -3.37
N ALA A 67 13.21 3.07 -4.24
CA ALA A 67 13.62 3.31 -5.62
C ALA A 67 12.58 4.07 -6.44
N GLU A 68 11.30 3.80 -6.21
CA GLU A 68 10.15 4.39 -6.91
C GLU A 68 9.56 5.61 -6.16
N GLU A 69 10.27 6.11 -5.14
CA GLU A 69 9.91 7.28 -4.34
C GLU A 69 8.44 7.29 -3.85
N LEU A 70 7.98 6.17 -3.28
CA LEU A 70 6.59 6.07 -2.82
C LEU A 70 6.34 7.06 -1.67
N ILE A 71 5.37 7.96 -1.87
CA ILE A 71 4.94 8.92 -0.86
C ILE A 71 3.45 8.72 -0.52
N ARG A 72 3.11 8.83 0.77
CA ARG A 72 1.71 8.86 1.20
C ARG A 72 1.09 10.22 0.91
N LEU A 73 0.02 10.23 0.11
CA LEU A 73 -0.82 11.42 -0.12
C LEU A 73 -1.92 11.52 0.94
N GLN A 74 -2.65 10.44 1.17
CA GLN A 74 -3.79 10.41 2.08
C GLN A 74 -3.81 9.11 2.88
N ARG A 75 -4.18 9.21 4.16
CA ARG A 75 -4.37 8.05 5.04
C ARG A 75 -5.68 7.34 4.67
N GLY A 76 -5.66 6.01 4.58
CA GLY A 76 -6.86 5.21 4.40
C GLY A 76 -7.86 5.46 5.53
N THR A 77 -9.13 5.70 5.19
CA THR A 77 -10.20 5.70 6.20
C THR A 77 -10.50 4.24 6.55
N SER A 78 -10.08 3.82 7.75
CA SER A 78 -10.53 2.54 8.30
C SER A 78 -12.03 2.66 8.60
N THR A 79 -12.89 2.17 7.71
CA THR A 79 -14.31 1.98 8.03
C THR A 79 -14.42 0.76 8.94
N LEU A 80 -14.17 0.97 10.23
CA LEU A 80 -14.67 0.05 11.25
C LEU A 80 -16.13 0.42 11.57
N GLN A 81 -17.00 -0.56 11.29
CA GLN A 81 -18.36 -0.78 11.80
C GLN A 81 -19.51 0.11 11.31
N GLY A 82 -20.38 -0.50 10.49
CA GLY A 82 -21.79 -0.15 10.38
C GLY A 82 -22.65 -1.39 10.59
N ASN A 83 -23.15 -1.51 11.83
CA ASN A 83 -24.14 -2.46 12.39
C ASN A 83 -23.80 -3.96 12.49
#